data_AF-A0A1D2VMM1-F1
#
_entry.id   AF-A0A1D2VMM1-F1
#
_cell.length_a   1.000
_cell.length_b   1.000
_cell.length_c   1.000
_cell.angle_alpha   90.00
_cell.angle_beta   90.00
_cell.angle_gamma   90.00
#
_symmetry.space_group_name_H-M   'P 1'
#
loop_
_entity.id
_entity.type
_entity.pdbx_description
1 polymer ?
#
loop_
_entity_poly.entity_id
_entity_poly.type
_entity_poly.pdbx_seq_one_letter_code
_entity_poly.pdbx_strand_id
1 'polypeptide(L)'
;SSKNRNNSKKNNFVHLKGESYINANFKFLVDFRGDYKNQIFDPNVPIEHYSILRVIVQKKISCPICLEENLIAPRMINCGHCFCLTCLLRFSSNNLVSLENCKNKKKQCPVCHYKVNNDLILPVLIDSTFDERFDLPKPNLDCLMNLLIKPHNSILSLPISNNPNFKKLTNIPWCCSSHDELNNLSQEIYPYTRIMKGNLNFIINQYKLEKSAILSQFNEDLLLYRGNKAATDDLQLYVNKAISEIDESIEIFEKKFSIHINNKTYNEANSYFYYQTSFKSNIVYLLSSFDRRILRSLFVSYGNFPSNILIRIQNITYGEILTFENVIREYKYLSHLPVGSELAFIEIDWQYMAKNCKTNENYIKLPSNIYNEFKKEIINRWKKNKDRYYREERNKQNAMKSLEKKTKDFYRAEN
;
A
#
# COMPACT_ATOMS: atom_id res chain seq x y z
N SER A 1 47.56 -32.12 6.60
CA SER A 1 46.28 -31.67 5.98
C SER A 1 45.76 -30.32 6.52
N SER A 2 46.60 -29.45 7.11
CA SER A 2 46.16 -28.21 7.80
C SER A 2 46.23 -26.91 6.98
N LYS A 3 46.69 -26.94 5.71
CA LYS A 3 46.89 -25.70 4.91
C LYS A 3 45.65 -25.16 4.17
N ASN A 4 44.54 -25.90 4.10
CA ASN A 4 43.36 -25.50 3.31
C ASN A 4 42.25 -24.76 4.09
N ARG A 5 42.34 -24.61 5.42
CA ARG A 5 41.29 -23.89 6.20
C ARG A 5 41.41 -22.37 6.21
N ASN A 6 42.55 -21.81 5.79
CA ASN A 6 42.77 -20.35 5.83
C ASN A 6 42.31 -19.60 4.57
N ASN A 7 42.10 -20.29 3.45
CA ASN A 7 41.64 -19.63 2.21
C ASN A 7 40.12 -19.42 2.15
N SER A 8 39.30 -20.18 2.87
CA SER A 8 37.84 -19.97 2.88
C SER A 8 37.41 -18.74 3.68
N LYS A 9 38.21 -18.29 4.66
CA LYS A 9 37.88 -17.13 5.50
C LYS A 9 38.09 -15.78 4.82
N LYS A 10 38.96 -15.69 3.80
CA LYS A 10 39.22 -14.43 3.08
C LYS A 10 38.09 -14.01 2.14
N ASN A 11 37.25 -14.95 1.68
CA ASN A 11 36.15 -14.68 0.75
C ASN A 11 34.83 -14.28 1.44
N ASN A 12 34.79 -14.18 2.77
CA ASN A 12 33.55 -13.90 3.51
C ASN A 12 33.34 -12.43 3.88
N PHE A 13 34.25 -11.52 3.49
CA PHE A 13 34.10 -10.09 3.76
C PHE A 13 33.36 -9.40 2.61
N VAL A 14 32.11 -8.99 2.87
CA VAL A 14 31.31 -8.22 1.91
C VAL A 14 31.69 -6.74 2.04
N HIS A 15 32.43 -6.21 1.07
CA HIS A 15 32.73 -4.78 1.02
C HIS A 15 31.63 -4.03 0.25
N LEU A 16 30.72 -3.40 1.00
CA LEU A 16 29.69 -2.54 0.42
C LEU A 16 30.23 -1.13 0.14
N LYS A 17 29.77 -0.49 -0.94
CA LYS A 17 30.12 0.89 -1.31
C LYS A 17 28.90 1.60 -1.92
N GLY A 18 28.78 2.90 -1.66
CA GLY A 18 27.74 3.75 -2.24
C GLY A 18 26.33 3.21 -1.98
N GLU A 19 25.55 3.03 -3.04
CA GLU A 19 24.15 2.56 -2.97
C GLU A 19 23.99 1.20 -2.29
N SER A 20 24.93 0.27 -2.48
CA SER A 20 24.87 -1.04 -1.81
C SER A 20 25.03 -0.93 -0.30
N TYR A 21 25.85 0.01 0.18
CA TYR A 21 26.02 0.30 1.60
C TYR A 21 24.76 0.97 2.17
N ILE A 22 24.20 1.94 1.44
CA ILE A 22 22.97 2.62 1.85
C ILE A 22 21.83 1.60 1.95
N ASN A 23 21.70 0.74 0.93
CA ASN A 23 20.66 -0.28 0.85
C ASN A 23 20.72 -1.22 2.06
N ALA A 24 21.91 -1.73 2.42
CA ALA A 24 22.04 -2.71 3.49
C ALA A 24 21.84 -2.14 4.90
N ASN A 25 22.19 -0.88 5.14
CA ASN A 25 22.29 -0.32 6.50
C ASN A 25 21.11 0.57 6.91
N PHE A 26 20.32 1.06 5.96
CA PHE A 26 19.22 1.99 6.27
C PHE A 26 17.86 1.42 5.91
N LYS A 27 16.83 2.03 6.51
CA LYS A 27 15.42 1.76 6.19
C LYS A 27 14.89 2.85 5.27
N PHE A 28 13.87 2.54 4.49
CA PHE A 28 13.38 3.42 3.43
C PHE A 28 11.88 3.64 3.55
N LEU A 29 11.50 4.91 3.49
CA LEU A 29 10.14 5.33 3.21
C LEU A 29 10.01 5.53 1.70
N VAL A 30 9.09 4.84 1.05
CA VAL A 30 8.99 4.79 -0.41
C VAL A 30 7.61 5.22 -0.91
N ASP A 31 7.55 5.65 -2.17
CA ASP A 31 6.32 6.03 -2.85
C ASP A 31 5.39 4.82 -2.96
N PHE A 32 4.16 4.92 -2.47
CA PHE A 32 3.27 3.76 -2.42
C PHE A 32 2.89 3.19 -3.80
N ARG A 33 3.09 3.98 -4.86
CA ARG A 33 2.76 3.65 -6.26
C ARG A 33 3.83 2.84 -6.98
N GLY A 34 5.06 2.82 -6.47
CA GLY A 34 6.16 2.05 -7.07
C GLY A 34 5.92 0.54 -7.01
N ASP A 35 6.45 -0.19 -7.98
CA ASP A 35 6.55 -1.65 -7.91
C ASP A 35 7.86 -2.04 -7.22
N TYR A 36 7.74 -2.73 -6.09
CA TYR A 36 8.87 -3.14 -5.26
C TYR A 36 9.03 -4.67 -5.20
N LYS A 37 8.47 -5.40 -6.17
CA LYS A 37 8.59 -6.88 -6.23
C LYS A 37 10.04 -7.34 -6.26
N ASN A 38 10.92 -6.62 -6.94
CA ASN A 38 12.34 -6.96 -7.02
C ASN A 38 12.99 -6.95 -5.63
N GLN A 39 12.67 -5.95 -4.80
CA GLN A 39 13.18 -5.83 -3.44
C GLN A 39 12.53 -6.83 -2.47
N ILE A 40 11.28 -7.23 -2.73
CA ILE A 40 10.62 -8.31 -1.98
C ILE A 40 11.28 -9.66 -2.27
N PHE A 41 11.68 -9.90 -3.53
CA PHE A 41 12.32 -11.13 -3.96
C PHE A 41 13.80 -11.18 -3.54
N ASP A 42 14.54 -10.09 -3.73
CA ASP A 42 15.94 -9.95 -3.34
C ASP A 42 16.18 -8.64 -2.56
N PRO A 43 16.44 -8.70 -1.24
CA PRO A 43 16.69 -7.52 -0.41
C PRO A 43 18.02 -6.80 -0.72
N ASN A 44 18.89 -7.38 -1.55
CA ASN A 44 20.16 -6.75 -1.93
C ASN A 44 20.03 -5.79 -3.11
N VAL A 45 18.92 -5.89 -3.87
CA VAL A 45 18.62 -4.96 -4.96
C VAL A 45 18.32 -3.58 -4.36
N PRO A 46 19.06 -2.52 -4.76
CA PRO A 46 18.78 -1.16 -4.32
C PRO A 46 17.40 -0.67 -4.77
N ILE A 47 16.82 0.25 -4.00
CA ILE A 47 15.60 0.95 -4.39
C ILE A 47 15.99 2.11 -5.31
N GLU A 48 15.22 2.31 -6.38
CA GLU A 48 15.42 3.45 -7.27
C GLU A 48 15.27 4.77 -6.51
N HIS A 49 16.22 5.69 -6.71
CA HIS A 49 16.28 6.95 -5.96
C HIS A 49 14.96 7.75 -6.00
N TYR A 50 14.33 7.87 -7.17
CA TYR A 50 13.06 8.60 -7.36
C TYR A 50 11.86 7.98 -6.63
N SER A 51 11.98 6.71 -6.23
CA SER A 51 10.96 5.99 -5.46
C SER A 51 11.16 6.16 -3.95
N ILE A 52 12.34 6.59 -3.50
CA ILE A 52 12.63 6.85 -2.08
C ILE A 52 12.11 8.23 -1.71
N LEU A 53 11.17 8.28 -0.77
CA LEU A 53 10.66 9.52 -0.20
C LEU A 53 11.59 10.05 0.89
N ARG A 54 12.03 9.18 1.81
CA ARG A 54 12.95 9.49 2.91
C ARG A 54 13.75 8.25 3.30
N VAL A 55 14.98 8.46 3.79
CA VAL A 55 15.80 7.42 4.42
C VAL A 55 15.68 7.56 5.93
N ILE A 56 15.42 6.45 6.62
CA ILE A 56 15.27 6.45 8.07
C ILE A 56 16.60 6.04 8.69
N VAL A 57 17.07 6.86 9.63
CA VAL A 57 18.40 6.75 10.22
C VAL A 57 18.29 6.83 11.73
N GLN A 58 19.10 6.02 12.42
CA GLN A 58 19.19 6.06 13.88
C GLN A 58 19.83 7.37 14.37
N LYS A 59 19.44 7.85 15.55
CA LYS A 59 19.85 9.15 16.12
C LYS A 59 21.37 9.37 16.30
N LYS A 60 22.21 8.34 16.19
CA LYS A 60 23.66 8.37 16.47
C LYS A 60 24.53 9.05 15.40
N ILE A 61 24.00 10.01 14.65
CA ILE A 61 24.76 10.71 13.61
C ILE A 61 24.82 12.18 13.98
N SER A 62 26.03 12.74 13.96
CA SER A 62 26.27 14.18 14.07
C SER A 62 26.56 14.77 12.68
N CYS A 63 26.29 16.06 12.51
CA CYS A 63 26.62 16.76 11.28
C CYS A 63 28.14 17.00 11.21
N PRO A 64 28.87 16.51 10.20
CA PRO A 64 30.32 16.73 10.12
C PRO A 64 30.74 18.19 9.86
N ILE A 65 29.77 19.08 9.57
CA ILE A 65 30.03 20.49 9.25
C ILE A 65 29.80 21.38 10.49
N CYS A 66 28.62 21.32 11.11
CA CYS A 66 28.33 22.11 12.32
C CYS A 66 28.71 21.39 13.62
N LEU A 67 29.05 20.10 13.56
CA LEU A 67 29.41 19.23 14.70
C LEU A 67 28.29 19.03 15.73
N GLU A 68 27.07 19.49 15.44
CA GLU A 68 25.90 19.26 16.28
C GLU A 68 25.40 17.82 16.15
N GLU A 69 24.94 17.26 17.28
CA GLU A 69 24.34 15.93 17.36
C GLU A 69 22.89 15.92 16.86
N ASN A 70 22.20 17.06 16.94
CA ASN A 70 20.83 17.20 16.46
C ASN A 70 20.85 17.77 15.03
N LEU A 71 20.76 16.90 14.02
CA LEU A 71 20.72 17.39 12.64
C LEU A 71 19.38 18.05 12.32
N ILE A 72 19.45 19.22 11.70
CA ILE A 72 18.29 19.99 11.25
C ILE A 72 18.06 19.77 9.76
N ALA A 73 16.85 19.32 9.41
CA ALA A 73 16.46 18.93 8.06
C ALA A 73 17.56 18.07 7.37
N PRO A 74 17.89 16.90 7.95
CA PRO A 74 19.05 16.13 7.52
C PRO A 74 18.91 15.65 6.07
N ARG A 75 20.05 15.64 5.36
CA ARG A 75 20.21 15.17 3.98
C ARG A 75 21.36 14.17 3.91
N MET A 76 21.07 12.98 3.39
CA MET A 76 22.05 11.92 3.14
C MET A 76 22.56 12.05 1.71
N ILE A 77 23.88 12.14 1.53
CA ILE A 77 24.51 12.05 0.21
C ILE A 77 24.72 10.58 -0.19
N ASN A 78 25.01 10.34 -1.47
CA ASN A 78 25.18 9.01 -2.08
C ASN A 78 26.28 8.10 -1.49
N CYS A 79 27.07 8.56 -0.52
CA CYS A 79 28.00 7.72 0.25
C CYS A 79 27.48 7.31 1.64
N GLY A 80 26.30 7.78 2.06
CA GLY A 80 25.66 7.47 3.35
C GLY A 80 25.93 8.46 4.49
N HIS A 81 26.74 9.51 4.28
CA HIS A 81 26.95 10.56 5.29
C HIS A 81 25.78 11.55 5.29
N CYS A 82 25.37 11.99 6.48
CA CYS A 82 24.26 12.92 6.67
C CYS A 82 24.76 14.31 7.08
N PHE A 83 24.09 15.35 6.59
CA PHE A 83 24.39 16.75 6.88
C PHE A 83 23.10 17.52 7.11
N CYS A 84 23.13 18.61 7.88
CA CYS A 84 22.01 19.56 7.90
C CYS A 84 21.84 20.17 6.50
N LEU A 85 20.60 20.43 6.07
CA LEU A 85 20.33 20.99 4.73
C LEU A 85 21.10 22.30 4.48
N THR A 86 21.04 23.24 5.44
CA THR A 86 21.74 24.53 5.36
C THR A 86 23.26 24.36 5.27
N CYS A 87 23.83 23.43 6.05
CA CYS A 87 25.26 23.09 6.02
C CYS A 87 25.66 22.52 4.65
N LEU A 88 24.86 21.60 4.09
CA LEU A 88 25.13 20.99 2.79
C LEU A 88 25.06 22.01 1.65
N LEU A 89 24.10 22.94 1.70
CA LEU A 89 23.96 24.03 0.74
C LEU A 89 25.13 25.02 0.80
N ARG A 90 25.56 25.38 2.02
CA ARG A 90 26.73 26.24 2.26
C ARG A 90 28.01 25.60 1.76
N PHE A 91 28.25 24.34 2.09
CA PHE A 91 29.40 23.58 1.61
C PHE A 91 29.41 23.43 0.08
N SER A 92 28.24 23.18 -0.52
CA SER A 92 28.08 23.07 -1.97
C SER A 92 28.36 24.38 -2.72
N SER A 93 28.17 25.52 -2.05
CA SER A 93 28.38 26.85 -2.62
C SER A 93 29.80 27.39 -2.37
N ASN A 94 30.38 27.14 -1.19
CA ASN A 94 31.69 27.70 -0.81
C ASN A 94 32.90 26.96 -1.44
N ASN A 95 32.74 25.73 -1.92
CA ASN A 95 33.78 25.08 -2.75
C ASN A 95 34.00 25.78 -4.13
N LEU A 96 33.36 26.93 -4.35
CA LEU A 96 33.60 27.85 -5.47
C LEU A 96 34.61 28.96 -5.16
N VAL A 97 35.18 29.05 -3.94
CA VAL A 97 36.15 30.10 -3.59
C VAL A 97 37.59 29.65 -3.90
N SER A 98 38.02 30.01 -5.13
CA SER A 98 39.38 30.44 -5.53
C SER A 98 40.61 29.66 -5.05
N LEU A 99 41.00 28.66 -5.86
CA LEU A 99 42.39 28.52 -6.33
C LEU A 99 42.30 28.39 -7.85
N GLU A 100 42.70 29.43 -8.55
CA GLU A 100 42.82 29.48 -10.01
C GLU A 100 43.60 28.22 -10.48
N ASN A 101 43.03 27.48 -11.45
CA ASN A 101 43.66 26.41 -12.27
C ASN A 101 43.13 24.97 -12.21
N CYS A 102 41.87 24.67 -11.84
CA CYS A 102 41.28 23.35 -12.17
C CYS A 102 39.79 23.42 -12.54
N LYS A 103 39.49 23.35 -13.84
CA LYS A 103 38.15 23.50 -14.44
C LYS A 103 37.11 22.40 -14.13
N ASN A 104 37.36 21.44 -13.23
CA ASN A 104 36.40 20.34 -12.95
C ASN A 104 36.64 19.65 -11.59
N LYS A 105 36.69 20.40 -10.47
CA LYS A 105 36.67 19.76 -9.15
C LYS A 105 35.23 19.29 -8.85
N LYS A 106 34.98 17.99 -9.04
CA LYS A 106 33.72 17.33 -8.66
C LYS A 106 33.47 17.57 -7.16
N LYS A 107 32.25 17.93 -6.77
CA LYS A 107 31.85 18.01 -5.35
C LYS A 107 32.12 16.66 -4.67
N GLN A 108 32.84 16.67 -3.55
CA GLN A 108 33.23 15.47 -2.81
C GLN A 108 32.72 15.55 -1.37
N CYS A 109 32.41 14.40 -0.79
CA CYS A 109 32.06 14.29 0.63
C CYS A 109 33.25 14.77 1.47
N PRO A 110 33.06 15.68 2.46
CA PRO A 110 34.13 16.14 3.33
C PRO A 110 34.67 15.04 4.27
N VAL A 111 33.93 13.93 4.44
CA VAL A 111 34.31 12.84 5.35
C VAL A 111 35.11 11.75 4.63
N CYS A 112 34.65 11.31 3.45
CA CYS A 112 35.23 10.15 2.75
C CYS A 112 35.66 10.45 1.31
N HIS A 113 35.59 11.70 0.86
CA HIS A 113 35.96 12.15 -0.48
C HIS A 113 35.21 11.46 -1.65
N TYR A 114 34.13 10.75 -1.35
CA TYR A 114 33.27 10.15 -2.38
C TYR A 114 32.59 11.24 -3.21
N LYS A 115 32.44 11.00 -4.52
CA LYS A 115 31.81 11.97 -5.43
C LYS A 115 30.35 12.17 -5.06
N VAL A 116 29.96 13.41 -4.76
CA VAL A 116 28.58 13.78 -4.47
C VAL A 116 27.82 14.00 -5.78
N ASN A 117 26.64 13.41 -5.89
CA ASN A 117 25.67 13.76 -6.92
C ASN A 117 24.48 14.46 -6.25
N ASN A 118 24.15 15.66 -6.72
CA ASN A 118 23.04 16.44 -6.18
C ASN A 118 21.70 15.74 -6.40
N ASP A 119 21.54 15.06 -7.54
CA ASP A 119 20.32 14.35 -7.89
C ASP A 119 20.11 13.05 -7.11
N LEU A 120 21.05 12.68 -6.23
CA LEU A 120 20.98 11.47 -5.39
C LEU A 120 20.93 11.80 -3.89
N ILE A 121 20.73 13.07 -3.54
CA ILE A 121 20.62 13.50 -2.15
C ILE A 121 19.25 13.07 -1.63
N LEU A 122 19.25 12.32 -0.52
CA LEU A 122 18.04 11.79 0.08
C LEU A 122 17.69 12.55 1.37
N PRO A 123 16.44 13.02 1.53
CA PRO A 123 15.98 13.55 2.82
C PRO A 123 15.97 12.44 3.87
N VAL A 124 16.40 12.76 5.08
CA VAL A 124 16.52 11.82 6.18
C VAL A 124 15.41 12.04 7.19
N LEU A 125 14.91 10.95 7.76
CA LEU A 125 14.07 10.95 8.94
C LEU A 125 14.86 10.33 10.08
N ILE A 126 15.03 11.07 11.18
CA ILE A 126 15.71 10.56 12.37
C ILE A 126 14.71 9.76 13.19
N ASP A 127 15.08 8.52 13.49
CA ASP A 127 14.34 7.68 14.40
C ASP A 127 14.64 8.04 15.86
N SER A 128 13.66 8.63 16.53
CA SER A 128 13.71 9.00 17.94
C SER A 128 13.23 7.89 18.88
N THR A 129 12.73 6.77 18.36
CA THR A 129 12.19 5.66 19.17
C THR A 129 13.28 4.75 19.76
N PHE A 130 14.53 4.93 19.32
CA PHE A 130 15.68 4.18 19.80
C PHE A 130 16.16 4.72 21.16
N ASP A 131 16.04 3.93 22.23
CA ASP A 131 16.58 4.25 23.55
C ASP A 131 17.89 3.49 23.76
N GLU A 132 19.00 4.22 23.73
CA GLU A 132 20.36 3.66 23.82
C GLU A 132 20.60 2.85 25.10
N ARG A 133 19.79 3.06 26.14
CA ARG A 133 19.91 2.38 27.43
C ARG A 133 19.51 0.90 27.34
N PHE A 134 18.71 0.50 26.35
CA PHE A 134 18.08 -0.82 26.31
C PHE A 134 18.57 -1.75 25.17
N ASP A 135 19.37 -1.28 24.21
CA ASP A 135 19.43 -1.93 22.88
C ASP A 135 20.73 -2.64 22.46
N LEU A 136 21.84 -2.53 23.20
CA LEU A 136 23.05 -3.31 22.88
C LEU A 136 23.18 -4.54 23.78
N PRO A 137 23.06 -5.77 23.25
CA PRO A 137 23.27 -6.97 24.04
C PRO A 137 24.73 -7.01 24.51
N LYS A 138 24.94 -7.07 25.82
CA LYS A 138 26.27 -7.15 26.44
C LYS A 138 26.46 -8.53 27.07
N PRO A 139 27.69 -9.08 27.06
CA PRO A 139 27.98 -10.30 27.80
C PRO A 139 27.61 -10.14 29.28
N ASN A 140 27.03 -11.18 29.86
CA ASN A 140 26.64 -11.27 31.28
C ASN A 140 25.52 -10.30 31.70
N LEU A 141 24.76 -9.73 30.76
CA LEU A 141 23.51 -9.03 31.04
C LEU A 141 22.34 -9.77 30.42
N ASP A 142 21.18 -9.69 31.06
CA ASP A 142 19.92 -10.24 30.52
C ASP A 142 19.47 -9.44 29.30
N CYS A 143 18.96 -10.14 28.28
CA CYS A 143 18.48 -9.56 27.03
C CYS A 143 17.10 -10.14 26.67
N LEU A 144 16.15 -9.27 26.35
CA LEU A 144 14.82 -9.67 25.90
C LEU A 144 14.87 -10.03 24.42
N MET A 145 14.41 -11.24 24.08
CA MET A 145 14.32 -11.71 22.70
C MET A 145 12.87 -11.94 22.31
N ASN A 146 12.48 -11.46 21.13
CA ASN A 146 11.15 -11.69 20.58
C ASN A 146 11.18 -12.83 19.57
N LEU A 147 10.26 -13.78 19.72
CA LEU A 147 10.04 -14.82 18.70
C LEU A 147 9.33 -14.20 17.50
N LEU A 148 10.01 -14.22 16.35
CA LEU A 148 9.51 -13.68 15.09
C LEU A 148 8.94 -14.80 14.22
N ILE A 149 7.89 -14.48 13.45
CA ILE A 149 7.38 -15.31 12.37
C ILE A 149 7.51 -14.59 11.02
N LYS A 150 7.94 -15.33 10.01
CA LYS A 150 8.09 -14.87 8.63
C LYS A 150 7.41 -15.85 7.67
N PRO A 151 6.34 -15.46 6.97
CA PRO A 151 5.74 -16.28 5.92
C PRO A 151 6.72 -16.52 4.76
N HIS A 152 6.68 -17.71 4.12
CA HIS A 152 7.59 -18.07 3.02
C HIS A 152 7.58 -17.06 1.84
N ASN A 153 6.40 -16.52 1.51
CA ASN A 153 6.22 -15.60 0.39
C ASN A 153 6.24 -14.12 0.82
N SER A 154 6.80 -13.82 2.00
CA SER A 154 6.88 -12.47 2.54
C SER A 154 8.30 -12.14 2.99
N ILE A 155 8.70 -10.88 2.79
CA ILE A 155 9.92 -10.33 3.37
C ILE A 155 9.70 -9.87 4.82
N LEU A 156 8.43 -9.69 5.22
CA LEU A 156 8.05 -9.14 6.51
C LEU A 156 8.14 -10.20 7.62
N SER A 157 8.97 -9.93 8.62
CA SER A 157 9.10 -10.76 9.83
C SER A 157 8.58 -9.94 11.01
N LEU A 158 7.66 -10.47 11.81
CA LEU A 158 7.08 -9.75 12.94
C LEU A 158 7.00 -10.61 14.21
N PRO A 159 7.00 -10.01 15.41
CA PRO A 159 6.78 -10.73 16.66
C PRO A 159 5.44 -11.46 16.68
N ILE A 160 5.44 -12.68 17.23
CA ILE A 160 4.19 -13.45 17.41
C ILE A 160 3.21 -12.73 18.35
N SER A 161 3.72 -11.98 19.33
CA SER A 161 2.92 -11.21 20.28
C SER A 161 2.10 -10.09 19.63
N ASN A 162 2.56 -9.52 18.51
CA ASN A 162 1.97 -8.32 17.90
C ASN A 162 0.87 -8.65 16.86
N ASN A 163 0.14 -9.75 17.05
CA ASN A 163 -0.62 -10.37 15.97
C ASN A 163 -2.14 -10.28 16.18
N PRO A 164 -2.88 -9.65 15.25
CA PRO A 164 -4.24 -10.13 14.99
C PRO A 164 -4.46 -10.67 13.58
N ASN A 165 -3.70 -10.30 12.53
CA ASN A 165 -3.94 -10.83 11.17
C ASN A 165 -2.77 -10.62 10.19
N PHE A 166 -1.74 -11.47 10.21
CA PHE A 166 -0.71 -11.52 9.14
C PHE A 166 -1.29 -11.57 7.73
N LYS A 167 -2.47 -12.18 7.53
CA LYS A 167 -3.14 -12.27 6.23
C LYS A 167 -3.57 -10.92 5.62
N LYS A 168 -3.70 -9.87 6.44
CA LYS A 168 -4.07 -8.52 5.98
C LYS A 168 -2.85 -7.63 5.71
N LEU A 169 -1.69 -8.00 6.26
CA LEU A 169 -0.46 -7.22 6.11
C LEU A 169 0.16 -7.51 4.75
N THR A 170 0.41 -6.43 4.00
CA THR A 170 1.17 -6.51 2.75
C THR A 170 2.67 -6.65 3.05
N ASN A 171 3.44 -7.16 2.09
CA ASN A 171 4.90 -7.32 2.23
C ASN A 171 5.64 -6.01 2.55
N ILE A 172 5.06 -4.86 2.20
CA ILE A 172 5.60 -3.52 2.46
C ILE A 172 4.50 -2.71 3.15
N PRO A 173 4.50 -2.67 4.50
CA PRO A 173 3.44 -2.00 5.25
C PRO A 173 3.50 -0.48 5.09
N TRP A 174 2.39 0.18 5.40
CA TRP A 174 2.34 1.63 5.49
C TRP A 174 3.09 2.12 6.72
N CYS A 175 3.71 3.30 6.63
CA CYS A 175 4.40 3.90 7.77
C CYS A 175 3.46 4.29 8.91
N CYS A 176 2.19 4.54 8.61
CA CYS A 176 1.16 4.95 9.56
C CYS A 176 -0.06 4.02 9.42
N SER A 177 -0.69 3.70 10.55
CA SER A 177 -1.84 2.79 10.67
C SER A 177 -3.13 3.37 10.07
N SER A 178 -3.26 4.69 10.06
CA SER A 178 -4.41 5.43 9.56
C SER A 178 -3.98 6.61 8.67
N HIS A 179 -4.89 7.09 7.81
CA HIS A 179 -4.65 8.29 7.00
C HIS A 179 -4.59 9.58 7.85
N ASP A 180 -5.04 9.52 9.10
CA ASP A 180 -5.22 10.66 10.03
C ASP A 180 -4.16 10.73 11.14
N GLU A 181 -3.33 9.69 11.33
CA GLU A 181 -2.18 9.74 12.25
C GLU A 181 -1.04 10.55 11.61
N LEU A 182 -1.03 11.86 11.87
CA LEU A 182 -0.10 12.80 11.24
C LEU A 182 1.39 12.60 11.60
N ASN A 183 1.70 11.94 12.72
CA ASN A 183 3.00 12.13 13.37
C ASN A 183 3.79 10.87 13.76
N ASN A 184 3.20 9.67 13.77
CA ASN A 184 3.88 8.51 14.32
C ASN A 184 4.07 7.39 13.30
N LEU A 185 5.32 6.92 13.20
CA LEU A 185 5.59 5.63 12.56
C LEU A 185 4.92 4.54 13.41
N SER A 186 4.34 3.54 12.76
CA SER A 186 3.71 2.40 13.44
C SER A 186 4.72 1.72 14.37
N GLN A 187 4.73 2.11 15.65
CA GLN A 187 5.78 1.76 16.62
C GLN A 187 5.93 0.23 16.79
N GLU A 188 4.84 -0.51 16.55
CA GLU A 188 4.80 -1.97 16.66
C GLU A 188 5.50 -2.70 15.50
N ILE A 189 5.41 -2.15 14.28
CA ILE A 189 5.88 -2.81 13.03
C ILE A 189 7.23 -2.24 12.61
N TYR A 190 7.43 -0.94 12.83
CA TYR A 190 8.56 -0.15 12.39
C TYR A 190 9.95 -0.74 12.74
N PRO A 191 10.19 -1.33 13.93
CA PRO A 191 11.49 -1.90 14.26
C PRO A 191 11.89 -3.04 13.32
N TYR A 192 10.92 -3.80 12.81
CA TYR A 192 11.12 -5.03 12.07
C TYR A 192 11.01 -4.87 10.54
N THR A 193 10.66 -3.68 10.07
CA THR A 193 10.53 -3.38 8.63
C THR A 193 11.74 -2.62 8.11
N ARG A 194 12.15 -2.96 6.88
CA ARG A 194 13.16 -2.22 6.14
C ARG A 194 12.56 -1.22 5.15
N ILE A 195 11.44 -1.56 4.52
CA ILE A 195 10.79 -0.72 3.52
C ILE A 195 9.35 -0.47 3.99
N MET A 196 8.91 0.78 3.92
CA MET A 196 7.56 1.19 4.29
C MET A 196 7.00 2.18 3.27
N LYS A 197 5.68 2.15 3.06
CA LYS A 197 4.99 3.09 2.17
C LYS A 197 4.66 4.40 2.90
N GLY A 198 5.00 5.54 2.31
CA GLY A 198 4.68 6.86 2.85
C GLY A 198 3.31 7.38 2.39
N ASN A 199 2.57 8.02 3.30
CA ASN A 199 1.37 8.80 2.97
C ASN A 199 1.76 10.24 2.61
N LEU A 200 1.06 10.87 1.66
CA LEU A 200 1.28 12.26 1.26
C LEU A 200 1.22 13.22 2.46
N ASN A 201 0.16 13.12 3.27
CA ASN A 201 -0.05 14.00 4.42
C ASN A 201 1.13 13.92 5.39
N PHE A 202 1.62 12.71 5.64
CA PHE A 202 2.80 12.48 6.48
C PHE A 202 4.04 13.15 5.87
N ILE A 203 4.32 12.96 4.58
CA ILE A 203 5.48 13.56 3.91
C ILE A 203 5.44 15.09 3.95
N ILE A 204 4.31 15.69 3.60
CA ILE A 204 4.14 17.16 3.62
C ILE A 204 4.35 17.69 5.04
N ASN A 205 3.78 17.01 6.04
CA ASN A 205 3.94 17.39 7.43
C ASN A 205 5.42 17.33 7.88
N GLN A 206 6.17 16.30 7.48
CA GLN A 206 7.61 16.23 7.77
C GLN A 206 8.39 17.40 7.15
N TYR A 207 8.09 17.81 5.92
CA TYR A 207 8.71 19.00 5.34
C TYR A 207 8.35 20.30 6.06
N LYS A 208 7.11 20.44 6.54
CA LYS A 208 6.70 21.59 7.38
C LYS A 208 7.47 21.62 8.70
N LEU A 209 7.67 20.46 9.34
CA LEU A 209 8.48 20.34 10.55
C LEU A 209 9.95 20.74 10.28
N GLU A 210 10.54 20.26 9.18
CA GLU A 210 11.90 20.66 8.77
C GLU A 210 12.02 22.17 8.60
N LYS A 211 11.06 22.81 7.91
CA LYS A 211 11.03 24.27 7.72
C LYS A 211 10.98 25.00 9.07
N SER A 212 10.14 24.55 10.00
CA SER A 212 10.06 25.14 11.34
C SER A 212 11.36 24.97 12.14
N ALA A 213 12.02 23.81 12.04
CA ALA A 213 13.29 23.54 12.72
C ALA A 213 14.43 24.41 12.18
N ILE A 214 14.51 24.60 10.85
CA ILE A 214 15.49 25.51 10.21
C ILE A 214 15.30 26.95 10.72
N LEU A 215 14.05 27.41 10.80
CA LEU A 215 13.75 28.76 11.31
C LEU A 215 14.07 28.93 12.79
N SER A 216 13.80 27.90 13.62
CA SER A 216 14.17 27.91 15.04
C SER A 216 15.67 28.05 15.22
N GLN A 217 16.45 27.19 14.55
CA GLN A 217 17.91 27.26 14.59
C GLN A 217 18.42 28.61 14.11
N PHE A 218 17.86 29.14 13.01
CA PHE A 218 18.27 30.44 12.50
C PHE A 218 18.06 31.57 13.51
N ASN A 219 16.94 31.55 14.25
CA ASN A 219 16.70 32.52 15.30
C ASN A 219 17.73 32.39 16.43
N GLU A 220 18.09 31.18 16.81
CA GLU A 220 19.13 30.91 17.82
C GLU A 220 20.50 31.42 17.35
N ASP A 221 20.89 31.13 16.10
CA ASP A 221 22.13 31.60 15.49
C ASP A 221 22.19 33.14 15.41
N LEU A 222 21.07 33.79 15.07
CA LEU A 222 20.99 35.26 15.03
C LEU A 222 21.25 35.90 16.40
N LEU A 223 20.82 35.25 17.49
CA LEU A 223 21.08 35.72 18.85
C LEU A 223 22.56 35.60 19.22
N LEU A 224 23.22 34.53 18.77
CA LEU A 224 24.63 34.26 19.03
C LEU A 224 25.56 35.23 18.27
N TYR A 225 25.24 35.54 17.01
CA TYR A 225 26.07 36.39 16.14
C TYR A 225 25.66 37.86 16.11
N ARG A 226 24.90 38.34 17.11
CA ARG A 226 24.48 39.74 17.22
C ARG A 226 25.67 40.70 17.02
N GLY A 227 25.58 41.55 16.00
CA GLY A 227 26.58 42.57 15.69
C GLY A 227 27.51 42.26 14.51
N ASN A 228 27.56 41.01 14.02
CA ASN A 228 28.35 40.65 12.84
C ASN A 228 27.47 40.53 11.58
N LYS A 229 27.25 41.66 10.89
CA LYS A 229 26.38 41.74 9.70
C LYS A 229 26.74 40.74 8.60
N ALA A 230 28.03 40.54 8.34
CA ALA A 230 28.48 39.62 7.30
C ALA A 230 28.12 38.17 7.61
N ALA A 231 28.21 37.76 8.88
CA ALA A 231 27.82 36.42 9.31
C ALA A 231 26.30 36.22 9.27
N THR A 232 25.52 37.24 9.68
CA THR A 232 24.05 37.17 9.66
C THR A 232 23.50 37.12 8.24
N ASP A 233 24.09 37.87 7.30
CA ASP A 233 23.67 37.89 5.90
C ASP A 233 23.96 36.54 5.21
N ASP A 234 25.11 35.92 5.50
CA ASP A 234 25.48 34.59 4.98
C ASP A 234 24.53 33.51 5.51
N LEU A 235 24.19 33.54 6.81
CA LEU A 235 23.22 32.62 7.41
C LEU A 235 21.84 32.76 6.76
N GLN A 236 21.34 34.00 6.62
CA GLN A 236 20.05 34.30 6.00
C GLN A 236 19.97 33.77 4.56
N LEU A 237 21.05 33.91 3.78
CA LEU A 237 21.12 33.42 2.41
C LEU A 237 20.86 31.92 2.30
N TYR A 238 21.53 31.11 3.12
CA TYR A 238 21.40 29.65 3.07
C TYR A 238 20.11 29.13 3.69
N VAL A 239 19.57 29.84 4.69
CA VAL A 239 18.23 29.56 5.23
C VAL A 239 17.16 29.80 4.18
N ASN A 240 17.22 30.92 3.45
CA ASN A 240 16.27 31.21 2.36
C ASN A 240 16.35 30.17 1.25
N LYS A 241 17.56 29.75 0.85
CA LYS A 241 17.76 28.67 -0.12
C LYS A 241 17.16 27.34 0.37
N ALA A 242 17.41 26.97 1.62
CA ALA A 242 16.89 25.75 2.21
C ALA A 242 15.36 25.73 2.26
N ILE A 243 14.74 26.86 2.61
CA ILE A 243 13.28 27.01 2.64
C ILE A 243 12.70 26.90 1.22
N SER A 244 13.31 27.56 0.24
CA SER A 244 12.89 27.47 -1.17
C SER A 244 12.91 26.02 -1.68
N GLU A 245 14.00 25.28 -1.39
CA GLU A 245 14.12 23.87 -1.80
C GLU A 245 13.05 22.97 -1.16
N ILE A 246 12.68 23.25 0.09
CA ILE A 246 11.59 22.55 0.79
C ILE A 246 10.24 22.89 0.17
N ASP A 247 9.97 24.17 -0.10
CA ASP A 247 8.69 24.62 -0.68
C ASP A 247 8.51 24.04 -2.11
N GLU A 248 9.55 24.05 -2.93
CA GLU A 248 9.57 23.39 -4.24
C GLU A 248 9.28 21.88 -4.13
N SER A 249 9.88 21.22 -3.13
CA SER A 249 9.63 19.79 -2.88
C SER A 249 8.18 19.53 -2.52
N ILE A 250 7.56 20.36 -1.65
CA ILE A 250 6.15 20.26 -1.27
C ILE A 250 5.26 20.39 -2.52
N GLU A 251 5.49 21.40 -3.36
CA GLU A 251 4.72 21.59 -4.59
C GLU A 251 4.83 20.40 -5.55
N ILE A 252 6.03 19.84 -5.71
CA ILE A 252 6.25 18.64 -6.53
C ILE A 252 5.43 17.48 -5.98
N PHE A 253 5.44 17.26 -4.67
CA PHE A 253 4.65 16.19 -4.05
C PHE A 253 3.15 16.41 -4.19
N GLU A 254 2.66 17.63 -3.98
CA GLU A 254 1.25 17.96 -4.18
C GLU A 254 0.84 17.69 -5.64
N LYS A 255 1.56 18.21 -6.63
CA LYS A 255 1.29 17.94 -8.05
C LYS A 255 1.35 16.44 -8.37
N LYS A 256 2.39 15.74 -7.91
CA LYS A 256 2.60 14.30 -8.16
C LYS A 256 1.45 13.46 -7.59
N PHE A 257 0.83 13.87 -6.49
CA PHE A 257 -0.26 13.11 -5.85
C PHE A 257 -1.65 13.62 -6.23
N SER A 258 -1.82 14.88 -6.63
CA SER A 258 -3.05 15.40 -7.24
C SER A 258 -3.41 14.63 -8.52
N ILE A 259 -2.42 14.17 -9.28
CA ILE A 259 -2.62 13.33 -10.47
C ILE A 259 -3.29 11.98 -10.11
N HIS A 260 -3.15 11.49 -8.87
CA HIS A 260 -3.71 10.20 -8.43
C HIS A 260 -5.02 10.28 -7.65
N ILE A 261 -5.51 11.48 -7.34
CA ILE A 261 -6.93 11.69 -7.02
C ILE A 261 -7.57 12.41 -8.21
N ASN A 262 -7.36 11.87 -9.42
CA ASN A 262 -8.51 11.82 -10.30
C ASN A 262 -9.49 10.87 -9.59
N ASN A 263 -10.38 11.46 -8.78
CA ASN A 263 -11.73 10.93 -8.65
C ASN A 263 -12.25 10.87 -10.09
N LYS A 264 -11.86 9.83 -10.84
CA LYS A 264 -12.47 9.53 -12.13
C LYS A 264 -13.93 9.41 -11.76
N THR A 265 -14.69 10.42 -12.14
CA THR A 265 -16.14 10.37 -12.04
C THR A 265 -16.53 9.29 -13.03
N TYR A 266 -16.72 8.09 -12.48
CA TYR A 266 -17.15 6.94 -13.25
C TYR A 266 -18.58 7.24 -13.71
N ASN A 267 -18.77 7.26 -15.01
CA ASN A 267 -20.05 7.47 -15.65
C ASN A 267 -20.38 6.26 -16.53
N GLU A 268 -21.61 6.19 -17.04
CA GLU A 268 -22.05 5.04 -17.85
C GLU A 268 -21.25 4.88 -19.16
N ALA A 269 -20.58 5.95 -19.62
CA ALA A 269 -19.78 5.92 -20.84
C ALA A 269 -18.40 5.28 -20.63
N ASN A 270 -17.83 5.35 -19.42
CA ASN A 270 -16.47 4.91 -19.14
C ASN A 270 -16.36 3.71 -18.18
N SER A 271 -17.48 3.26 -17.59
CA SER A 271 -17.48 2.27 -16.51
C SER A 271 -18.64 1.29 -16.55
N TYR A 272 -18.39 0.07 -16.07
CA TYR A 272 -19.42 -0.95 -15.85
C TYR A 272 -19.81 -1.00 -14.36
N PHE A 273 -21.11 -1.05 -14.08
CA PHE A 273 -21.66 -1.19 -12.72
C PHE A 273 -22.39 -2.53 -12.58
N TYR A 274 -22.04 -3.32 -11.58
CA TYR A 274 -22.68 -4.61 -11.30
C TYR A 274 -22.55 -4.95 -9.81
N TYR A 275 -23.43 -5.82 -9.32
CA TYR A 275 -23.38 -6.33 -7.94
C TYR A 275 -22.76 -7.71 -7.89
N GLN A 276 -21.86 -7.89 -6.91
CA GLN A 276 -21.28 -9.16 -6.49
C GLN A 276 -21.47 -9.32 -4.98
N THR A 277 -21.51 -10.55 -4.48
CA THR A 277 -21.51 -10.82 -3.04
C THR A 277 -20.23 -10.31 -2.35
N SER A 278 -20.35 -9.80 -1.13
CA SER A 278 -19.24 -9.23 -0.35
C SER A 278 -18.28 -10.26 0.26
N PHE A 279 -18.61 -11.55 0.22
CA PHE A 279 -17.78 -12.63 0.76
C PHE A 279 -16.93 -13.29 -0.33
N LYS A 280 -15.80 -13.87 0.09
CA LYS A 280 -14.91 -14.63 -0.79
C LYS A 280 -15.40 -16.07 -0.93
N SER A 281 -15.50 -16.54 -2.17
CA SER A 281 -15.85 -17.93 -2.52
C SER A 281 -15.22 -18.30 -3.86
N ASN A 282 -15.16 -19.60 -4.17
CA ASN A 282 -14.63 -20.08 -5.45
C ASN A 282 -15.53 -19.72 -6.64
N ILE A 283 -16.84 -19.61 -6.38
CA ILE A 283 -17.85 -19.20 -7.34
C ILE A 283 -18.07 -17.69 -7.20
N VAL A 284 -18.18 -16.98 -8.33
CA VAL A 284 -18.51 -15.56 -8.37
C VAL A 284 -20.02 -15.40 -8.46
N TYR A 285 -20.64 -14.98 -7.36
CA TYR A 285 -22.08 -14.74 -7.30
C TYR A 285 -22.41 -13.31 -7.75
N LEU A 286 -23.17 -13.20 -8.83
CA LEU A 286 -23.53 -11.95 -9.49
C LEU A 286 -25.04 -11.76 -9.51
N LEU A 287 -25.51 -10.51 -9.52
CA LEU A 287 -26.94 -10.24 -9.69
C LEU A 287 -27.39 -10.54 -11.13
N SER A 288 -28.56 -11.16 -11.31
CA SER A 288 -29.11 -11.49 -12.64
C SER A 288 -29.33 -10.25 -13.53
N SER A 289 -29.26 -10.44 -14.86
CA SER A 289 -29.45 -9.36 -15.83
C SER A 289 -30.84 -8.72 -15.77
N PHE A 290 -31.87 -9.52 -15.49
CA PHE A 290 -33.25 -9.04 -15.31
C PHE A 290 -33.38 -8.16 -14.06
N ASP A 291 -32.80 -8.56 -12.94
CA ASP A 291 -32.88 -7.77 -11.70
C ASP A 291 -32.10 -6.45 -11.83
N ARG A 292 -30.98 -6.45 -12.56
CA ARG A 292 -30.27 -5.20 -12.92
C ARG A 292 -31.13 -4.25 -13.77
N ARG A 293 -32.00 -4.78 -14.64
CA ARG A 293 -32.95 -3.94 -15.42
C ARG A 293 -33.99 -3.28 -14.51
N ILE A 294 -34.52 -4.01 -13.52
CA ILE A 294 -35.45 -3.45 -12.53
C ILE A 294 -34.77 -2.34 -11.70
N LEU A 295 -33.54 -2.58 -11.24
CA LEU A 295 -32.75 -1.57 -10.52
C LEU A 295 -32.46 -0.34 -11.38
N ARG A 296 -32.23 -0.52 -12.69
CA ARG A 296 -32.09 0.60 -13.62
C ARG A 296 -33.38 1.43 -13.73
N SER A 297 -34.54 0.79 -13.81
CA SER A 297 -35.82 1.54 -13.78
C SER A 297 -36.05 2.27 -12.45
N LEU A 298 -35.48 1.78 -11.34
CA LEU A 298 -35.58 2.42 -10.02
C LEU A 298 -34.65 3.62 -9.84
N PHE A 299 -33.39 3.48 -10.25
CA PHE A 299 -32.34 4.50 -10.01
C PHE A 299 -32.03 5.35 -11.26
N VAL A 300 -32.75 5.11 -12.36
CA VAL A 300 -32.65 5.75 -13.68
C VAL A 300 -31.35 5.40 -14.42
N SER A 301 -30.21 5.54 -13.74
CA SER A 301 -28.87 5.27 -14.26
C SER A 301 -28.15 4.20 -13.43
N TYR A 302 -27.21 3.50 -14.06
CA TYR A 302 -26.33 2.52 -13.40
C TYR A 302 -25.39 3.19 -12.38
N GLY A 303 -24.98 4.44 -12.63
CA GLY A 303 -24.13 5.20 -11.71
C GLY A 303 -24.83 5.60 -10.41
N ASN A 304 -26.16 5.67 -10.41
CA ASN A 304 -26.97 5.96 -9.22
C ASN A 304 -27.31 4.72 -8.39
N PHE A 305 -26.78 3.54 -8.76
CA PHE A 305 -27.01 2.32 -7.99
C PHE A 305 -26.44 2.49 -6.57
N PRO A 306 -27.18 2.09 -5.52
CA PRO A 306 -26.70 2.20 -4.16
C PRO A 306 -25.47 1.31 -3.94
N SER A 307 -24.51 1.79 -3.15
CA SER A 307 -23.24 1.06 -2.92
C SER A 307 -23.45 -0.35 -2.37
N ASN A 308 -24.47 -0.51 -1.51
CA ASN A 308 -24.85 -1.79 -0.93
C ASN A 308 -26.36 -1.99 -1.08
N ILE A 309 -26.76 -3.23 -1.35
CA ILE A 309 -28.18 -3.62 -1.41
C ILE A 309 -28.43 -4.78 -0.47
N LEU A 310 -29.54 -4.70 0.27
CA LEU A 310 -30.06 -5.80 1.06
C LEU A 310 -31.22 -6.44 0.29
N ILE A 311 -31.11 -7.73 -0.02
CA ILE A 311 -32.05 -8.45 -0.89
C ILE A 311 -32.48 -9.79 -0.29
N ARG A 312 -33.67 -10.25 -0.66
CA ARG A 312 -34.12 -11.64 -0.48
C ARG A 312 -33.85 -12.43 -1.75
N ILE A 313 -33.11 -13.53 -1.64
CA ILE A 313 -32.80 -14.41 -2.76
C ILE A 313 -34.01 -15.33 -3.04
N GLN A 314 -34.47 -15.35 -4.30
CA GLN A 314 -35.50 -16.26 -4.79
C GLN A 314 -34.89 -17.57 -5.30
N ASN A 315 -33.84 -17.46 -6.11
CA ASN A 315 -33.18 -18.57 -6.77
C ASN A 315 -31.72 -18.22 -7.07
N ILE A 316 -30.88 -19.24 -7.26
CA ILE A 316 -29.51 -19.08 -7.74
C ILE A 316 -29.31 -20.02 -8.93
N THR A 317 -28.94 -19.46 -10.07
CA THR A 317 -28.62 -20.24 -11.27
C THR A 317 -27.11 -20.50 -11.32
N TYR A 318 -26.73 -21.77 -11.21
CA TYR A 318 -25.35 -22.25 -11.26
C TYR A 318 -25.00 -22.84 -12.63
N GLY A 319 -23.71 -23.09 -12.86
CA GLY A 319 -23.21 -23.89 -13.98
C GLY A 319 -22.67 -23.09 -15.16
N GLU A 320 -22.51 -21.78 -15.00
CA GLU A 320 -21.95 -20.93 -16.04
C GLU A 320 -20.44 -20.75 -15.81
N ILE A 321 -19.65 -21.06 -16.82
CA ILE A 321 -18.19 -20.94 -16.77
C ILE A 321 -17.80 -19.77 -17.66
N LEU A 322 -16.94 -18.88 -17.13
CA LEU A 322 -16.48 -17.72 -17.87
C LEU A 322 -15.56 -18.16 -19.03
N THR A 323 -16.04 -18.05 -20.26
CA THR A 323 -15.26 -18.29 -21.48
C THR A 323 -14.82 -16.96 -22.12
N PHE A 324 -13.81 -17.01 -22.99
CA PHE A 324 -13.34 -15.84 -23.72
C PHE A 324 -14.44 -15.22 -24.59
N GLU A 325 -15.25 -16.05 -25.24
CA GLU A 325 -16.38 -15.62 -26.07
C GLU A 325 -17.45 -14.88 -25.23
N ASN A 326 -17.76 -15.41 -24.05
CA ASN A 326 -18.77 -14.83 -23.16
C ASN A 326 -18.32 -13.47 -22.61
N VAL A 327 -17.02 -13.30 -22.29
CA VAL A 327 -16.46 -12.01 -21.85
C VAL A 327 -16.60 -10.94 -22.93
N ILE A 328 -16.29 -11.27 -24.18
CA ILE A 328 -16.36 -10.30 -25.28
C ILE A 328 -17.79 -9.90 -25.60
N ARG A 329 -18.73 -10.85 -25.54
CA ARG A 329 -20.11 -10.64 -26.02
C ARG A 329 -21.05 -10.15 -24.94
N GLU A 330 -21.08 -10.80 -23.78
CA GLU A 330 -22.13 -10.63 -22.77
C GLU A 330 -21.61 -10.07 -21.45
N TYR A 331 -20.41 -10.50 -21.02
CA TYR A 331 -19.85 -10.20 -19.71
C TYR A 331 -18.59 -9.34 -19.79
N LYS A 332 -18.62 -8.27 -20.57
CA LYS A 332 -17.50 -7.32 -20.71
C LYS A 332 -17.03 -6.77 -19.35
N TYR A 333 -17.97 -6.61 -18.42
CA TYR A 333 -17.73 -6.15 -17.06
C TYR A 333 -16.95 -7.16 -16.19
N LEU A 334 -16.83 -8.42 -16.62
CA LEU A 334 -16.08 -9.49 -15.95
C LEU A 334 -14.70 -9.74 -16.58
N SER A 335 -14.21 -8.86 -17.44
CA SER A 335 -12.90 -8.98 -18.11
C SER A 335 -11.69 -9.06 -17.18
N HIS A 336 -11.85 -8.68 -15.91
CA HIS A 336 -10.84 -8.79 -14.87
C HIS A 336 -10.76 -10.20 -14.24
N LEU A 337 -11.75 -11.07 -14.49
CA LEU A 337 -11.76 -12.43 -13.97
C LEU A 337 -11.04 -13.39 -14.95
N PRO A 338 -10.32 -14.40 -14.44
CA PRO A 338 -9.67 -15.38 -15.29
C PRO A 338 -10.71 -16.25 -16.01
N VAL A 339 -10.38 -16.64 -17.25
CA VAL A 339 -11.14 -17.63 -18.02
C VAL A 339 -11.18 -18.95 -17.23
N GLY A 340 -12.34 -19.59 -17.19
CA GLY A 340 -12.60 -20.77 -16.36
C GLY A 340 -13.21 -20.47 -14.99
N SER A 341 -13.38 -19.20 -14.62
CA SER A 341 -14.09 -18.84 -13.38
C SER A 341 -15.52 -19.34 -13.39
N GLU A 342 -15.95 -20.01 -12.33
CA GLU A 342 -17.34 -20.43 -12.13
C GLU A 342 -18.20 -19.23 -11.71
N LEU A 343 -19.31 -19.02 -12.40
CA LEU A 343 -20.26 -17.96 -12.15
C LEU A 343 -21.59 -18.52 -11.64
N ALA A 344 -22.24 -17.77 -10.77
CA ALA A 344 -23.61 -18.03 -10.36
C ALA A 344 -24.43 -16.74 -10.35
N PHE A 345 -25.67 -16.80 -10.85
CA PHE A 345 -26.55 -15.64 -10.93
C PHE A 345 -27.63 -15.70 -9.86
N ILE A 346 -27.62 -14.71 -8.98
CA ILE A 346 -28.62 -14.49 -7.92
C ILE A 346 -29.84 -13.82 -8.53
N GLU A 347 -31.01 -14.38 -8.23
CA GLU A 347 -32.31 -13.82 -8.58
C GLU A 347 -33.01 -13.26 -7.34
N ILE A 348 -33.48 -12.01 -7.41
CA ILE A 348 -34.19 -11.35 -6.29
C ILE A 348 -35.67 -11.75 -6.24
N ASP A 349 -36.18 -12.02 -5.04
CA ASP A 349 -37.63 -12.20 -4.82
C ASP A 349 -38.35 -10.85 -4.73
N TRP A 350 -38.64 -10.24 -5.88
CA TRP A 350 -39.32 -8.94 -5.93
C TRP A 350 -40.74 -8.98 -5.34
N GLN A 351 -41.42 -10.13 -5.30
CA GLN A 351 -42.74 -10.22 -4.69
C GLN A 351 -42.63 -10.11 -3.16
N TYR A 352 -41.63 -10.79 -2.58
CA TYR A 352 -41.34 -10.68 -1.16
C TYR A 352 -40.86 -9.27 -0.81
N MET A 353 -39.96 -8.71 -1.62
CA MET A 353 -39.46 -7.34 -1.41
C MET A 353 -40.62 -6.36 -1.42
N ALA A 354 -41.46 -6.34 -2.46
CA ALA A 354 -42.60 -5.41 -2.58
C ALA A 354 -43.57 -5.46 -1.39
N LYS A 355 -43.80 -6.64 -0.80
CA LYS A 355 -44.68 -6.81 0.37
C LYS A 355 -44.05 -6.34 1.68
N ASN A 356 -42.75 -6.57 1.86
CA ASN A 356 -42.04 -6.35 3.13
C ASN A 356 -41.20 -5.06 3.17
N CYS A 357 -41.25 -4.23 2.13
CA CYS A 357 -40.61 -2.91 2.12
C CYS A 357 -41.07 -1.99 3.26
N LYS A 358 -42.26 -2.21 3.84
CA LYS A 358 -42.80 -1.40 4.96
C LYS A 358 -42.30 -1.86 6.34
N THR A 359 -41.83 -3.10 6.46
CA THR A 359 -41.48 -3.71 7.76
C THR A 359 -39.98 -3.70 8.03
N ASN A 360 -39.15 -3.52 7.00
CA ASN A 360 -37.70 -3.38 7.15
C ASN A 360 -37.20 -2.25 6.25
N GLU A 361 -36.79 -1.14 6.88
CA GLU A 361 -36.37 0.07 6.18
C GLU A 361 -35.11 -0.12 5.33
N ASN A 362 -34.32 -1.15 5.63
CA ASN A 362 -33.08 -1.47 4.93
C ASN A 362 -33.29 -2.21 3.59
N TYR A 363 -34.50 -2.71 3.31
CA TYR A 363 -34.80 -3.32 2.03
C TYR A 363 -34.99 -2.27 0.93
N ILE A 364 -34.56 -2.62 -0.29
CA ILE A 364 -34.79 -1.79 -1.47
C ILE A 364 -36.29 -1.55 -1.63
N LYS A 365 -36.71 -0.30 -1.55
CA LYS A 365 -38.10 0.10 -1.75
C LYS A 365 -38.44 0.02 -3.24
N LEU A 366 -39.40 -0.83 -3.57
CA LEU A 366 -39.93 -0.98 -4.93
C LEU A 366 -41.28 -0.27 -5.05
N PRO A 367 -41.35 0.89 -5.75
CA PRO A 367 -42.60 1.59 -5.99
C PRO A 367 -43.60 0.77 -6.83
N SER A 368 -44.90 0.98 -6.58
CA SER A 368 -45.98 0.21 -7.19
C SER A 368 -46.07 0.34 -8.71
N ASN A 369 -45.69 1.50 -9.26
CA ASN A 369 -45.65 1.75 -10.71
C ASN A 369 -44.62 0.83 -11.41
N ILE A 370 -43.39 0.79 -10.90
CA ILE A 370 -42.31 -0.06 -11.46
C ILE A 370 -42.63 -1.54 -11.23
N TYR A 371 -43.16 -1.91 -10.07
CA TYR A 371 -43.60 -3.29 -9.84
C TYR A 371 -44.64 -3.73 -10.88
N ASN A 372 -45.62 -2.87 -11.19
CA ASN A 372 -46.66 -3.18 -12.17
C ASN A 372 -46.13 -3.32 -13.60
N GLU A 373 -45.11 -2.54 -13.98
CA GLU A 373 -44.40 -2.65 -15.26
C GLU A 373 -43.80 -4.05 -15.44
N PHE A 374 -43.04 -4.51 -14.45
CA PHE A 374 -42.34 -5.81 -14.51
C PHE A 374 -43.18 -6.99 -13.99
N LYS A 375 -44.41 -6.76 -13.54
CA LYS A 375 -45.25 -7.76 -12.84
C LYS A 375 -45.41 -9.06 -13.62
N LYS A 376 -45.69 -8.97 -14.93
CA LYS A 376 -45.86 -10.14 -15.79
C LYS A 376 -44.58 -10.98 -15.86
N GLU A 377 -43.43 -10.33 -16.04
CA GLU A 377 -42.12 -11.00 -16.10
C GLU A 377 -41.73 -11.61 -14.75
N ILE A 378 -41.95 -10.89 -13.64
CA ILE A 378 -41.70 -11.40 -12.27
C ILE A 378 -42.55 -12.66 -12.00
N ILE A 379 -43.84 -12.64 -12.35
CA ILE A 379 -44.73 -13.79 -12.16
C ILE A 379 -44.33 -14.97 -13.06
N ASN A 380 -44.00 -14.71 -14.33
CA ASN A 380 -43.56 -15.75 -15.26
C ASN A 380 -42.25 -16.40 -14.79
N ARG A 381 -41.28 -15.60 -14.32
CA ARG A 381 -40.04 -16.11 -13.72
C ARG A 381 -40.33 -16.98 -12.50
N TRP A 382 -41.21 -16.50 -11.60
CA TRP A 382 -41.61 -17.28 -10.42
C TRP A 382 -42.26 -18.62 -10.79
N LYS A 383 -43.19 -18.63 -11.74
CA LYS A 383 -43.83 -19.87 -12.22
C LYS A 383 -42.79 -20.82 -12.82
N LYS A 384 -41.92 -20.32 -13.71
CA LYS A 384 -40.86 -21.12 -14.35
C LYS A 384 -39.92 -21.75 -13.30
N ASN A 385 -39.51 -20.98 -12.30
CA ASN A 385 -38.65 -21.47 -11.22
C ASN A 385 -39.38 -22.50 -10.35
N LYS A 386 -40.66 -22.27 -10.02
CA LYS A 386 -41.49 -23.20 -9.27
C LYS A 386 -41.71 -24.53 -10.02
N ASP A 387 -42.03 -24.47 -11.31
CA ASP A 387 -42.23 -25.65 -12.16
C ASP A 387 -40.92 -26.40 -12.38
N ARG A 388 -39.79 -25.68 -12.50
CA ARG A 388 -38.46 -26.29 -12.53
C ARG A 388 -38.16 -27.02 -11.22
N TYR A 389 -38.38 -26.38 -10.08
CA TYR A 389 -38.17 -26.96 -8.76
C TYR A 389 -38.96 -28.26 -8.58
N TYR A 390 -40.27 -28.28 -8.87
CA TYR A 390 -41.06 -29.51 -8.72
C TYR A 390 -40.67 -30.61 -9.72
N ARG A 391 -40.22 -30.26 -10.93
CA ARG A 391 -39.69 -31.24 -11.88
C ARG A 391 -38.40 -31.86 -11.38
N GLU A 392 -37.47 -31.03 -10.89
CA GLU A 392 -36.21 -31.50 -10.30
C GLU A 392 -36.45 -32.37 -9.08
N GLU A 393 -37.40 -32.01 -8.21
CA GLU A 393 -37.75 -32.80 -7.03
C GLU A 393 -38.38 -34.16 -7.39
N ARG A 394 -39.28 -34.20 -8.37
CA ARG A 394 -39.84 -35.46 -8.90
C ARG A 394 -38.75 -36.35 -9.51
N ASN A 395 -37.85 -35.76 -10.30
CA ASN A 395 -36.73 -36.49 -10.90
C ASN A 395 -35.79 -37.05 -9.84
N LYS A 396 -35.51 -36.28 -8.78
CA LYS A 396 -34.70 -36.71 -7.63
C LYS A 396 -35.34 -37.90 -6.92
N GLN A 397 -36.63 -37.84 -6.63
CA GLN A 397 -37.37 -38.95 -6.01
C GLN A 397 -37.35 -40.22 -6.87
N ASN A 398 -37.54 -40.07 -8.19
CA ASN A 398 -37.49 -41.20 -9.12
C ASN A 398 -36.09 -41.81 -9.22
N ALA A 399 -35.04 -40.97 -9.25
CA ALA A 399 -33.65 -41.41 -9.26
C ALA A 399 -33.30 -42.16 -7.98
N MET A 400 -33.71 -41.65 -6.80
CA MET A 400 -33.52 -42.33 -5.52
C MET A 400 -34.19 -43.71 -5.50
N LYS A 401 -35.46 -43.80 -5.92
CA LYS A 401 -36.18 -45.09 -6.00
C LYS A 401 -35.51 -46.09 -6.97
N SER A 402 -35.01 -45.60 -8.11
CA SER A 402 -34.28 -46.44 -9.07
C SER A 402 -32.96 -46.95 -8.48
N LEU A 403 -32.23 -46.09 -7.76
CA LEU A 403 -31.01 -46.45 -7.05
C LEU A 403 -31.29 -47.51 -5.99
N GLU A 404 -32.27 -47.29 -5.10
CA GLU A 404 -32.68 -48.26 -4.08
C GLU A 404 -33.04 -49.63 -4.67
N LYS A 405 -33.75 -49.65 -5.81
CA LYS A 405 -34.08 -50.89 -6.50
C LYS A 405 -32.82 -51.60 -7.00
N LYS A 406 -31.90 -50.88 -7.66
CA LYS A 406 -30.63 -51.44 -8.12
C LYS A 406 -29.80 -51.99 -6.95
N THR A 407 -29.74 -51.28 -5.83
CA THR A 407 -29.01 -51.74 -4.64
C THR A 407 -29.64 -53.00 -4.06
N LYS A 408 -30.98 -53.08 -3.99
CA LYS A 408 -31.69 -54.30 -3.54
C LYS A 408 -31.45 -55.47 -4.48
N ASP A 409 -31.52 -55.25 -5.79
CA ASP A 409 -31.29 -56.30 -6.79
C ASP A 409 -29.83 -56.80 -6.75
N PHE A 410 -28.86 -55.90 -6.49
CA PHE A 410 -27.46 -56.26 -6.27
C PHE A 410 -27.28 -57.18 -5.04
N TYR A 411 -27.80 -56.80 -3.87
CA TYR A 411 -27.69 -57.65 -2.67
C TYR A 411 -28.47 -58.97 -2.77
N ARG A 412 -29.51 -59.04 -3.61
CA ARG A 412 -30.22 -60.30 -3.92
C ARG A 412 -29.45 -61.21 -4.87
N ALA A 413 -28.50 -60.68 -5.63
CA ALA A 413 -27.67 -61.46 -6.55
C ALA A 413 -26.39 -61.98 -5.87
N GLU A 414 -25.93 -61.33 -4.79
CA GLU A 414 -24.78 -61.77 -3.99
C GLU A 414 -25.13 -62.77 -2.87
N ASN A 415 -26.38 -62.81 -2.40
CA ASN A 415 -26.90 -63.85 -1.50
C ASN A 415 -27.62 -64.93 -2.30
#